data_AF-A0A813AZL2-F1
#
_entry.id   AF-A0A813AZL2-F1
#
_cell.length_a   1.000
_cell.length_b   1.000
_cell.length_c   1.000
_cell.angle_alpha   90.00
_cell.angle_beta   90.00
_cell.angle_gamma   90.00
#
_symmetry.space_group_name_H-M   'P 1'
#
loop_
_entity.id
_entity.type
_entity.pdbx_description
1 polymer ?
#
loop_
_entity_poly.entity_id
_entity_poly.type
_entity_poly.pdbx_seq_one_letter_code
_entity_poly.pdbx_strand_id
1 'polypeptide(L)'
;EARAVPVPGLIWSTLSCLEGQFWHYALSIDLHQPWQLRPEDFYPEIDMARRWVARRWHRDHHANLCVNGSEAESSGCLFGEIRSADDFPSILNDRSLMVENDTHQFDLWQFAPVEDNGWVFLGETGKYVSVSSKRFSRVRPLQHGLLVTLAGVVGEEVRLTALMPNSAGWTVLEKLVKLEHIVAVVALSSEPSESFEDVLQV
;
A
#
# COMPACT_ATOMS: atom_id res chain seq x y z
N GLU A 1 -12.13 -38.63 22.47
CA GLU A 1 -11.32 -37.48 22.02
C GLU A 1 -12.25 -36.33 21.67
N ALA A 2 -12.14 -35.20 22.36
CA ALA A 2 -12.91 -34.01 22.00
C ALA A 2 -12.28 -33.41 20.73
N ARG A 3 -13.03 -33.36 19.62
CA ARG A 3 -12.63 -32.56 18.47
C ARG A 3 -12.54 -31.10 18.95
N ALA A 4 -11.33 -30.54 18.97
CA ALA A 4 -11.16 -29.11 19.17
C ALA A 4 -12.02 -28.38 18.14
N VAL A 5 -12.92 -27.52 18.62
CA VAL A 5 -13.65 -26.60 17.75
C VAL A 5 -12.59 -25.70 17.11
N PRO A 6 -12.49 -25.62 15.77
CA PRO A 6 -11.53 -24.73 15.13
C PRO A 6 -11.76 -23.32 15.66
N VAL A 7 -10.69 -22.68 16.15
CA VAL A 7 -10.77 -21.27 16.51
C VAL A 7 -11.14 -20.51 15.24
N PRO A 8 -12.18 -19.67 15.24
CA PRO A 8 -12.48 -18.85 14.08
C PRO A 8 -11.29 -17.93 13.82
N GLY A 9 -10.85 -17.86 12.57
CA GLY A 9 -9.79 -16.94 12.16
C GLY A 9 -10.09 -15.50 12.55
N LEU A 10 -9.05 -14.68 12.67
CA LEU A 10 -9.15 -13.29 13.10
C LEU A 10 -8.91 -12.36 11.92
N ILE A 11 -9.63 -11.25 11.92
CA ILE A 11 -9.39 -10.12 11.01
C ILE A 11 -9.20 -8.87 11.87
N TRP A 12 -8.14 -8.14 11.60
CA TRP A 12 -7.80 -6.88 12.26
C TRP A 12 -7.63 -5.82 11.18
N SER A 13 -8.22 -4.65 11.40
CA SER A 13 -7.96 -3.47 10.58
C SER A 13 -7.18 -2.42 11.37
N THR A 14 -6.34 -1.66 10.66
CA THR A 14 -5.64 -0.50 11.18
C THR A 14 -5.45 0.51 10.07
N LEU A 15 -4.89 1.67 10.39
CA LEU A 15 -4.62 2.72 9.43
C LEU A 15 -3.34 3.48 9.70
N SER A 16 -2.93 4.25 8.70
CA SER A 16 -2.05 5.38 8.85
C SER A 16 -2.73 6.63 8.32
N CYS A 17 -2.58 7.74 9.03
CA CYS A 17 -3.18 9.03 8.67
C CYS A 17 -2.08 10.06 8.42
N LEU A 18 -2.07 10.64 7.22
CA LEU A 18 -1.21 11.76 6.84
C LEU A 18 -2.10 12.93 6.42
N GLU A 19 -2.06 14.04 7.15
CA GLU A 19 -2.87 15.25 6.87
C GLU A 19 -4.37 15.00 6.62
N GLY A 20 -4.96 14.03 7.33
CA GLY A 20 -6.38 13.68 7.18
C GLY A 20 -6.67 12.68 6.06
N GLN A 21 -5.66 12.24 5.32
CA GLN A 21 -5.75 11.16 4.35
C GLN A 21 -5.35 9.83 4.98
N PHE A 22 -6.12 8.78 4.69
CA PHE A 22 -5.97 7.47 5.32
C PHE A 22 -5.45 6.42 4.34
N TRP A 23 -4.51 5.61 4.80
CA TRP A 23 -4.14 4.33 4.21
C TRP A 23 -4.62 3.25 5.17
N HIS A 24 -5.50 2.38 4.72
CA HIS A 24 -6.03 1.30 5.54
C HIS A 24 -5.24 0.03 5.33
N TYR A 25 -5.19 -0.78 6.37
CA TYR A 25 -4.54 -2.08 6.36
C TYR A 25 -5.47 -3.11 6.97
N ALA A 26 -5.54 -4.30 6.38
CA ALA A 26 -6.26 -5.44 6.92
C ALA A 26 -5.32 -6.62 7.08
N LEU A 27 -5.22 -7.16 8.29
CA LEU A 27 -4.49 -8.35 8.65
C LEU A 27 -5.48 -9.47 8.93
N SER A 28 -5.36 -10.59 8.23
CA SER A 28 -6.08 -11.82 8.55
C SER A 28 -5.14 -12.87 9.10
N ILE A 29 -5.60 -13.65 10.07
CA ILE A 29 -4.85 -14.71 10.74
C ILE A 29 -5.73 -15.94 10.87
N ASP A 30 -5.24 -17.09 10.40
CA ASP A 30 -5.89 -18.41 10.45
C ASP A 30 -7.34 -18.40 9.94
N LEU A 31 -7.59 -17.58 8.92
CA LEU A 31 -8.89 -17.50 8.29
C LEU A 31 -9.11 -18.70 7.37
N HIS A 32 -9.90 -19.67 7.85
CA HIS A 32 -10.17 -20.94 7.17
C HIS A 32 -11.40 -20.94 6.25
N GLN A 33 -12.16 -19.84 6.21
CA GLN A 33 -13.30 -19.66 5.31
C GLN A 33 -13.19 -18.29 4.64
N PRO A 34 -13.59 -18.15 3.36
CA PRO A 34 -13.55 -16.86 2.69
C PRO A 34 -14.34 -15.80 3.47
N TRP A 35 -13.71 -14.67 3.74
CA TRP A 35 -14.35 -13.48 4.30
C TRP A 35 -14.34 -12.36 3.27
N GLN A 36 -15.52 -11.87 2.92
CA GLN A 36 -15.64 -10.71 2.05
C GLN A 36 -15.36 -9.45 2.87
N LEU A 37 -14.22 -8.78 2.62
CA LEU A 37 -13.97 -7.47 3.22
C LEU A 37 -15.00 -6.47 2.69
N ARG A 38 -15.35 -5.51 3.53
CA ARG A 38 -16.29 -4.44 3.21
C ARG A 38 -15.79 -3.08 3.71
N PRO A 39 -16.30 -1.96 3.17
CA PRO A 39 -15.93 -0.64 3.66
C PRO A 39 -16.12 -0.48 5.17
N GLU A 40 -17.21 -1.02 5.73
CA GLU A 40 -17.57 -0.92 7.15
C GLU A 40 -16.65 -1.74 8.10
N ASP A 41 -15.77 -2.60 7.57
CA ASP A 41 -14.79 -3.34 8.38
C ASP A 41 -13.59 -2.45 8.82
N PHE A 42 -13.53 -1.21 8.34
CA PHE A 42 -12.47 -0.25 8.61
C PHE A 42 -12.96 0.90 9.49
N TYR A 43 -12.07 1.44 10.32
CA TYR A 43 -12.34 2.65 11.10
C TYR A 43 -11.23 3.71 10.88
N PRO A 44 -11.55 4.92 10.38
CA PRO A 44 -12.87 5.29 9.87
C PRO A 44 -13.25 4.40 8.67
N GLU A 45 -14.54 4.33 8.37
CA GLU A 45 -15.04 3.59 7.21
C GLU A 45 -14.36 4.11 5.94
N ILE A 46 -14.05 3.20 5.02
CA ILE A 46 -13.50 3.59 3.72
C ILE A 46 -14.56 4.38 2.95
N ASP A 47 -14.28 5.65 2.69
CA ASP A 47 -15.17 6.53 1.95
C ASP A 47 -15.23 6.13 0.47
N MET A 48 -16.36 5.53 0.10
CA MET A 48 -16.64 5.07 -1.26
C MET A 48 -16.96 6.20 -2.24
N ALA A 49 -17.06 7.46 -1.80
CA ALA A 49 -17.09 8.60 -2.71
C ALA A 49 -15.71 8.87 -3.35
N ARG A 50 -14.63 8.31 -2.75
CA ARG A 50 -13.27 8.35 -3.29
C ARG A 50 -12.95 7.03 -3.99
N ARG A 51 -11.98 7.09 -4.90
CA ARG A 51 -11.41 5.90 -5.54
C ARG A 51 -10.28 5.35 -4.67
N TRP A 52 -10.17 4.03 -4.62
CA TRP A 52 -9.14 3.33 -3.85
C TRP A 52 -8.51 2.25 -4.69
N VAL A 53 -7.33 1.79 -4.29
CA VAL A 53 -6.72 0.59 -4.84
C VAL A 53 -6.38 -0.38 -3.71
N ALA A 54 -6.51 -1.67 -3.99
CA ALA A 54 -6.16 -2.73 -3.05
C ALA A 54 -4.87 -3.42 -3.48
N ARG A 55 -3.93 -3.55 -2.53
CA ARG A 55 -2.69 -4.31 -2.69
C ARG A 55 -2.64 -5.41 -1.63
N ARG A 56 -2.59 -6.67 -2.07
CA ARG A 56 -2.16 -7.79 -1.22
C ARG A 56 -0.65 -7.72 -1.06
N TRP A 57 -0.13 -8.04 0.12
CA TRP A 57 1.32 -7.98 0.34
C TRP A 57 2.05 -9.21 -0.21
N HIS A 58 1.38 -10.37 -0.22
CA HIS A 58 1.90 -11.63 -0.75
C HIS A 58 0.94 -12.23 -1.77
N ARG A 59 1.47 -12.97 -2.74
CA ARG A 59 0.72 -13.82 -3.66
C ARG A 59 1.50 -15.10 -3.89
N ASP A 60 0.82 -16.24 -3.85
CA ASP A 60 1.40 -17.55 -4.17
C ASP A 60 2.74 -17.82 -3.43
N HIS A 61 2.82 -17.47 -2.14
CA HIS A 61 4.02 -17.60 -1.28
C HIS A 61 5.20 -16.66 -1.59
N HIS A 62 5.02 -15.71 -2.51
CA HIS A 62 6.02 -14.71 -2.83
C HIS A 62 5.57 -13.33 -2.35
N ALA A 63 6.52 -12.47 -1.97
CA ALA A 63 6.21 -11.05 -1.78
C ALA A 63 5.74 -10.48 -3.12
N ASN A 64 4.66 -9.69 -3.11
CA ASN A 64 4.23 -8.98 -4.31
C ASN A 64 5.29 -7.95 -4.66
N LEU A 65 6.01 -8.22 -5.74
CA LEU A 65 7.05 -7.34 -6.25
C LEU A 65 6.39 -6.27 -7.12
N CYS A 66 6.34 -5.07 -6.58
CA CYS A 66 6.03 -3.87 -7.36
C CYS A 66 7.28 -3.47 -8.13
N VAL A 67 7.45 -4.03 -9.34
CA VAL A 67 8.63 -3.78 -10.18
C VAL A 67 8.45 -2.49 -10.96
N ASN A 68 9.40 -1.56 -10.84
CA ASN A 68 9.40 -0.31 -11.59
C ASN A 68 9.14 -0.50 -13.10
N GLY A 69 8.24 0.31 -13.67
CA GLY A 69 7.88 0.29 -15.08
C GLY A 69 6.92 -0.82 -15.49
N SER A 70 6.53 -1.73 -14.59
CA SER A 70 5.55 -2.77 -14.89
C SER A 70 4.10 -2.27 -14.74
N GLU A 71 3.18 -2.86 -15.50
CA GLU A 71 1.74 -2.65 -15.31
C GLU A 71 1.29 -3.25 -13.97
N ALA A 72 0.62 -2.45 -13.14
CA ALA A 72 0.44 -2.74 -11.72
C ALA A 72 -0.41 -3.98 -11.45
N GLU A 73 -1.52 -4.17 -12.18
CA GLU A 73 -2.41 -5.32 -11.99
C GLU A 73 -1.85 -6.60 -12.61
N SER A 74 -1.41 -6.56 -13.87
CA SER A 74 -0.91 -7.75 -14.56
C SER A 74 0.41 -8.27 -14.00
N SER A 75 1.20 -7.41 -13.36
CA SER A 75 2.41 -7.83 -12.61
C SER A 75 2.09 -8.42 -11.24
N GLY A 76 0.87 -8.23 -10.72
CA GLY A 76 0.47 -8.63 -9.37
C GLY A 76 0.91 -7.68 -8.27
N CYS A 77 1.45 -6.50 -8.59
CA CYS A 77 1.69 -5.44 -7.59
C CYS A 77 0.36 -4.97 -6.96
N LEU A 78 -0.67 -4.84 -7.78
CA LEU A 78 -2.02 -4.45 -7.39
C LEU A 78 -2.98 -5.62 -7.54
N PHE A 79 -3.91 -5.77 -6.60
CA PHE A 79 -5.05 -6.67 -6.77
C PHE A 79 -6.08 -6.08 -7.73
N GLY A 80 -6.39 -4.79 -7.55
CA GLY A 80 -7.27 -4.05 -8.44
C GLY A 80 -7.68 -2.71 -7.83
N GLU A 81 -8.43 -1.95 -8.61
CA GLU A 81 -9.13 -0.76 -8.15
C GLU A 81 -10.42 -1.13 -7.40
N ILE A 82 -10.74 -0.34 -6.37
CA ILE A 82 -11.97 -0.45 -5.58
C ILE A 82 -12.84 0.77 -5.91
N ARG A 83 -13.94 0.55 -6.63
CA ARG A 83 -14.92 1.58 -7.05
C ARG A 83 -16.26 1.45 -6.32
N SER A 84 -16.53 0.27 -5.78
CA SER A 84 -17.75 -0.10 -5.09
C SER A 84 -17.45 -1.12 -3.98
N ALA A 85 -18.41 -1.36 -3.09
CA ALA A 85 -18.26 -2.34 -2.02
C ALA A 85 -18.01 -3.77 -2.54
N ASP A 86 -18.53 -4.07 -3.73
CA ASP A 86 -18.38 -5.39 -4.37
C ASP A 86 -16.97 -5.63 -4.93
N ASP A 87 -16.16 -4.57 -5.11
CA ASP A 87 -14.78 -4.70 -5.61
C ASP A 87 -13.80 -5.13 -4.51
N PHE A 88 -14.21 -5.10 -3.25
CA PHE A 88 -13.35 -5.52 -2.14
C PHE A 88 -12.94 -6.99 -2.29
N PRO A 89 -11.72 -7.36 -1.86
CA PRO A 89 -11.26 -8.73 -1.97
C PRO A 89 -11.96 -9.63 -0.96
N SER A 90 -12.33 -10.84 -1.42
CA SER A 90 -12.57 -11.96 -0.52
C SER A 90 -11.23 -12.51 -0.05
N ILE A 91 -10.99 -12.44 1.25
CA ILE A 91 -9.74 -12.89 1.88
C ILE A 91 -9.88 -14.30 2.44
N LEU A 92 -8.83 -15.10 2.32
CA LEU A 92 -8.71 -16.44 2.85
C LEU A 92 -7.22 -16.69 3.11
N ASN A 93 -6.88 -17.21 4.29
CA ASN A 93 -5.50 -17.64 4.54
C ASN A 93 -5.37 -19.07 3.99
N ASP A 94 -5.07 -19.16 2.70
CA ASP A 94 -4.95 -20.41 1.95
C ASP A 94 -3.51 -20.90 1.81
N ARG A 95 -2.55 -20.12 2.32
CA ARG A 95 -1.13 -20.41 2.24
C ARG A 95 -0.62 -21.23 3.42
N SER A 96 0.24 -22.20 3.13
CA SER A 96 1.15 -22.80 4.12
C SER A 96 2.01 -21.76 4.86
N LEU A 97 2.39 -22.10 6.09
CA LEU A 97 3.28 -21.31 6.95
C LEU A 97 4.59 -20.97 6.20
N MET A 98 4.95 -19.68 6.14
CA MET A 98 6.08 -19.22 5.31
C MET A 98 7.45 -19.42 5.95
N VAL A 99 7.51 -19.54 7.28
CA VAL A 99 8.74 -19.69 8.03
C VAL A 99 8.60 -20.94 8.89
N GLU A 100 9.67 -21.71 9.02
CA GLU A 100 9.70 -22.97 9.77
C GLU A 100 9.22 -22.83 11.24
N ASN A 101 9.32 -21.61 11.80
CA ASN A 101 8.87 -21.28 13.15
C ASN A 101 7.57 -20.47 13.20
N ASP A 102 6.93 -20.22 12.06
CA ASP A 102 5.63 -19.56 12.06
C ASP A 102 4.57 -20.54 12.57
N THR A 103 3.58 -20.03 13.29
CA THR A 103 2.49 -20.84 13.87
C THR A 103 1.14 -20.49 13.28
N HIS A 104 1.09 -19.41 12.51
CA HIS A 104 -0.14 -18.80 12.03
C HIS A 104 -0.06 -18.48 10.54
N GLN A 105 -1.11 -18.80 9.80
CA GLN A 105 -1.25 -18.37 8.42
C GLN A 105 -1.80 -16.95 8.43
N PHE A 106 -1.17 -16.01 7.75
CA PHE A 106 -1.67 -14.63 7.73
C PHE A 106 -1.64 -14.01 6.34
N ASP A 107 -2.47 -13.01 6.10
CA ASP A 107 -2.38 -12.13 4.92
C ASP A 107 -2.52 -10.68 5.32
N LEU A 108 -1.78 -9.82 4.63
CA LEU A 108 -1.85 -8.38 4.81
C LEU A 108 -2.29 -7.70 3.52
N TRP A 109 -3.25 -6.81 3.66
CA TRP A 109 -3.77 -5.97 2.59
C TRP A 109 -3.55 -4.51 2.93
N GLN A 110 -3.25 -3.72 1.90
CA GLN A 110 -3.21 -2.26 1.94
C GLN A 110 -4.31 -1.73 1.02
N PHE A 111 -5.05 -0.73 1.50
CA PHE A 111 -5.98 0.06 0.71
C PHE A 111 -5.47 1.49 0.68
N ALA A 112 -5.08 1.95 -0.51
CA ALA A 112 -4.50 3.27 -0.72
C ALA A 112 -5.48 4.14 -1.52
N PRO A 113 -5.66 5.41 -1.14
CA PRO A 113 -6.52 6.32 -1.88
C PRO A 113 -5.88 6.67 -3.22
N VAL A 114 -6.71 6.81 -4.25
CA VAL A 114 -6.32 7.42 -5.52
C VAL A 114 -6.49 8.94 -5.36
N GLU A 115 -5.42 9.68 -5.64
CA GLU A 115 -5.46 11.14 -5.63
C GLU A 115 -6.26 11.69 -6.83
N ASP A 116 -6.64 12.96 -6.76
CA ASP A 116 -7.43 13.63 -7.81
C ASP A 116 -6.74 13.63 -9.19
N ASN A 117 -5.41 13.56 -9.22
CA ASN A 117 -4.62 13.45 -10.45
C ASN A 117 -4.44 12.00 -10.94
N GLY A 118 -5.09 11.02 -10.29
CA GLY A 118 -5.02 9.60 -10.60
C GLY A 118 -3.82 8.84 -10.03
N TRP A 119 -2.87 9.52 -9.37
CA TRP A 119 -1.73 8.85 -8.76
C TRP A 119 -2.09 8.16 -7.45
N VAL A 120 -1.32 7.15 -7.08
CA VAL A 120 -1.43 6.47 -5.78
C VAL A 120 -0.08 6.40 -5.12
N PHE A 121 0.02 6.76 -3.84
CA PHE A 121 1.20 6.47 -3.04
C PHE A 121 1.07 5.13 -2.31
N LEU A 122 1.98 4.19 -2.57
CA LEU A 122 2.02 2.90 -1.89
C LEU A 122 3.03 2.85 -0.73
N GLY A 123 3.97 3.81 -0.67
CA GLY A 123 4.98 3.88 0.37
C GLY A 123 6.13 2.89 0.16
N GLU A 124 6.68 2.39 1.27
CA GLU A 124 7.74 1.39 1.28
C GLU A 124 7.11 -0.02 1.23
N THR A 125 6.83 -0.52 0.02
CA THR A 125 6.07 -1.76 -0.21
C THR A 125 6.72 -3.04 0.33
N GLY A 126 7.99 -2.97 0.75
CA GLY A 126 8.72 -4.02 1.47
C GLY A 126 8.47 -4.06 3.00
N LYS A 127 7.70 -3.12 3.55
CA LYS A 127 7.33 -3.08 4.98
C LYS A 127 5.86 -3.46 5.18
N TYR A 128 5.53 -4.07 6.32
CA TYR A 128 4.15 -4.38 6.74
C TYR A 128 3.26 -3.11 6.67
N VAL A 129 3.71 -2.03 7.33
CA VAL A 129 3.06 -0.72 7.26
C VAL A 129 3.87 0.16 6.31
N SER A 130 3.53 0.08 5.03
CA SER A 130 4.27 0.73 3.94
C SER A 130 4.20 2.27 3.97
N VAL A 131 3.10 2.84 4.48
CA VAL A 131 2.92 4.28 4.67
C VAL A 131 2.73 4.53 6.16
N SER A 132 3.80 4.71 6.91
CA SER A 132 3.73 5.01 8.35
C SER A 132 3.82 6.51 8.63
N SER A 133 2.97 7.04 9.52
CA SER A 133 3.08 8.42 10.03
C SER A 133 4.36 8.71 10.82
N LYS A 134 5.12 7.68 11.19
CA LYS A 134 6.48 7.84 11.75
C LYS A 134 7.52 8.18 10.68
N ARG A 135 7.24 7.85 9.41
CA ARG A 135 8.14 7.98 8.26
C ARG A 135 7.70 9.10 7.34
N PHE A 136 6.41 9.15 7.03
CA PHE A 136 5.80 10.09 6.11
C PHE A 136 4.97 11.09 6.91
N SER A 137 4.98 12.34 6.49
CA SER A 137 4.15 13.38 7.09
C SER A 137 3.13 13.96 6.11
N ARG A 138 3.36 13.83 4.80
CA ARG A 138 2.53 14.44 3.76
C ARG A 138 2.70 13.73 2.41
N VAL A 139 1.60 13.58 1.69
CA VAL A 139 1.54 13.20 0.27
C VAL A 139 0.63 14.21 -0.39
N ARG A 140 1.06 14.82 -1.50
CA ARG A 140 0.25 15.79 -2.24
C ARG A 140 0.31 15.51 -3.73
N PRO A 141 -0.83 15.52 -4.45
CA PRO A 141 -0.80 15.45 -5.90
C PRO A 141 -0.13 16.69 -6.51
N LEU A 142 0.68 16.44 -7.54
CA LEU A 142 1.19 17.43 -8.49
C LEU A 142 0.45 17.28 -9.83
N GLN A 143 0.71 18.13 -10.82
CA GLN A 143 0.09 17.97 -12.14
C GLN A 143 0.45 16.60 -12.79
N HIS A 144 1.71 16.17 -12.68
CA HIS A 144 2.20 14.92 -13.28
C HIS A 144 2.94 14.02 -12.26
N GLY A 145 2.49 14.01 -11.00
CA GLY A 145 3.20 13.29 -9.95
C GLY A 145 2.63 13.41 -8.55
N LEU A 146 3.44 13.04 -7.56
CA LEU A 146 3.21 13.21 -6.14
C LEU A 146 4.40 13.93 -5.51
N LEU A 147 4.12 14.83 -4.57
CA LEU A 147 5.12 15.37 -3.66
C LEU A 147 4.97 14.68 -2.30
N VAL A 148 6.04 14.00 -1.85
CA VAL A 148 6.04 13.21 -0.62
C VAL A 148 7.02 13.81 0.37
N THR A 149 6.58 14.10 1.59
CA THR A 149 7.45 14.51 2.69
C THR A 149 7.70 13.31 3.60
N LEU A 150 8.97 13.00 3.83
CA LEU A 150 9.41 11.90 4.67
C LEU A 150 10.56 12.31 5.59
N ALA A 151 10.68 11.61 6.72
CA ALA A 151 11.75 11.78 7.68
C ALA A 151 12.53 10.48 7.90
N GLY A 152 13.80 10.55 8.25
CA GLY A 152 14.62 9.37 8.44
C GLY A 152 16.01 9.66 8.97
N VAL A 153 16.90 8.69 8.74
CA VAL A 153 18.30 8.81 9.13
C VAL A 153 19.10 9.30 7.92
N VAL A 154 20.00 10.27 8.14
CA VAL A 154 20.91 10.74 7.10
C VAL A 154 21.76 9.57 6.60
N GLY A 155 21.85 9.41 5.28
CA GLY A 155 22.52 8.32 4.59
C GLY A 155 21.66 7.07 4.37
N GLU A 156 20.47 6.98 4.98
CA GLU A 156 19.51 5.90 4.73
C GLU A 156 19.00 5.95 3.28
N GLU A 157 18.87 4.79 2.66
CA GLU A 157 18.20 4.63 1.37
C GLU A 157 16.77 4.15 1.59
N VAL A 158 15.81 4.92 1.09
CA VAL A 158 14.39 4.66 1.20
C VAL A 158 13.83 4.38 -0.19
N ARG A 159 13.24 3.20 -0.37
CA ARG A 159 12.59 2.80 -1.63
C ARG A 159 11.12 3.17 -1.56
N LEU A 160 10.74 4.19 -2.34
CA LEU A 160 9.36 4.65 -2.46
C LEU A 160 8.69 4.02 -3.67
N THR A 161 7.45 3.57 -3.50
CA THR A 161 6.61 3.06 -4.57
C THR A 161 5.36 3.93 -4.73
N ALA A 162 5.04 4.28 -5.96
CA ALA A 162 3.79 4.91 -6.36
C ALA A 162 3.22 4.23 -7.61
N LEU A 163 1.94 4.49 -7.88
CA LEU A 163 1.28 4.10 -9.12
C LEU A 163 1.08 5.34 -9.97
N MET A 164 1.69 5.34 -11.14
CA MET A 164 1.54 6.37 -12.15
C MET A 164 0.35 6.02 -13.04
N PRO A 165 -0.68 6.86 -13.15
CA PRO A 165 -1.84 6.58 -13.98
C PRO A 165 -1.45 6.53 -15.46
N ASN A 166 -2.04 5.59 -16.19
CA ASN A 166 -1.87 5.45 -17.64
C ASN A 166 -3.24 5.21 -18.32
N SER A 167 -3.26 4.97 -19.64
CA SER A 167 -4.52 4.78 -20.39
C SER A 167 -5.31 3.51 -20.02
N ALA A 168 -4.66 2.52 -19.40
CA ALA A 168 -5.21 1.20 -19.10
C ALA A 168 -5.31 0.90 -17.59
N GLY A 169 -4.85 1.81 -16.72
CA GLY A 169 -4.75 1.59 -15.28
C GLY A 169 -3.55 2.35 -14.72
N TRP A 170 -2.56 1.60 -14.20
CA TRP A 170 -1.36 2.18 -13.62
C TRP A 170 -0.09 1.42 -13.97
N THR A 171 0.99 2.18 -14.14
CA THR A 171 2.36 1.67 -14.17
C THR A 171 3.00 1.90 -12.80
N VAL A 172 3.72 0.90 -12.29
CA VAL A 172 4.47 1.01 -11.04
C VAL A 172 5.65 1.97 -11.23
N LEU A 173 5.78 2.95 -10.34
CA LEU A 173 6.95 3.81 -10.22
C LEU A 173 7.67 3.50 -8.91
N GLU A 174 8.93 3.06 -8.98
CA GLU A 174 9.81 3.01 -7.82
C GLU A 174 10.89 4.08 -7.90
N LYS A 175 11.16 4.75 -6.78
CA LYS A 175 12.25 5.70 -6.62
C LYS A 175 13.05 5.37 -5.37
N LEU A 176 14.35 5.14 -5.53
CA LEU A 176 15.27 5.03 -4.42
C LEU A 176 15.73 6.45 -4.03
N VAL A 177 15.54 6.81 -2.77
CA VAL A 177 15.88 8.12 -2.22
C VAL A 177 16.94 7.93 -1.16
N LYS A 178 18.11 8.53 -1.35
CA LYS A 178 19.11 8.64 -0.30
C LYS A 178 18.85 9.91 0.50
N LEU A 179 18.67 9.77 1.82
CA LEU A 179 18.36 10.90 2.68
C LEU A 179 19.63 11.70 2.99
N GLU A 180 19.75 12.91 2.45
CA GLU A 180 20.85 13.84 2.78
C GLU A 180 20.57 14.63 4.07
N HIS A 181 19.29 14.74 4.43
CA HIS A 181 18.80 15.41 5.62
C HIS A 181 17.81 14.52 6.38
N ILE A 182 17.57 14.84 7.64
CA ILE A 182 16.59 14.12 8.49
C ILE A 182 15.19 14.19 7.87
N VAL A 183 14.85 15.30 7.21
CA VAL A 183 13.59 15.46 6.47
C VAL A 183 13.92 15.69 5.01
N ALA A 184 13.22 14.99 4.13
CA ALA A 184 13.28 15.16 2.69
C ALA A 184 11.89 15.42 2.12
N VAL A 185 11.86 16.14 1.01
CA VAL A 185 10.67 16.27 0.18
C VAL A 185 11.04 15.72 -1.19
N VAL A 186 10.24 14.80 -1.71
CA VAL A 186 10.57 14.03 -2.90
C VAL A 186 9.42 14.11 -3.89
N ALA A 187 9.71 14.55 -5.11
CA ALA A 187 8.80 14.41 -6.24
C ALA A 187 8.89 12.98 -6.82
N LEU A 188 7.75 12.33 -6.97
CA LEU A 188 7.53 11.10 -7.74
C LEU A 188 6.76 11.51 -8.99
N SER A 189 7.38 11.46 -10.16
CA SER A 189 6.80 12.04 -11.39
C SER A 189 7.09 11.17 -12.60
N SER A 190 6.28 11.36 -13.65
CA SER A 190 6.54 10.81 -14.99
C SER A 190 7.69 11.53 -15.71
N GLU A 191 8.00 12.76 -15.29
CA GLU A 191 9.05 13.60 -15.88
C GLU A 191 10.40 13.41 -15.15
N PRO A 192 11.55 13.56 -15.86
CA PRO A 192 12.88 13.41 -15.27
C PRO A 192 13.10 14.36 -14.10
N SER A 193 13.86 13.91 -13.09
CA SER A 193 14.08 14.61 -11.82
C SER A 193 14.69 16.00 -11.94
N GLU A 194 15.40 16.31 -13.03
CA GLU A 194 16.02 17.63 -13.28
C GLU A 194 14.99 18.76 -13.36
N SER A 195 13.72 18.46 -13.66
CA SER A 195 12.63 19.44 -13.74
C SER A 195 12.05 19.88 -12.38
N PHE A 196 12.38 19.17 -11.30
CA PHE A 196 11.78 19.40 -9.97
C PHE A 196 12.76 19.97 -8.93
N GLU A 197 14.06 20.07 -9.23
CA GLU A 197 15.02 20.75 -8.34
C GLU A 197 14.65 22.23 -8.14
N ASP A 198 13.88 22.83 -9.05
CA ASP A 198 13.38 24.20 -8.95
C ASP A 198 12.19 24.39 -7.97
N VAL A 199 11.61 23.33 -7.38
CA VAL A 199 10.42 23.44 -6.51
C VAL A 199 10.72 23.22 -5.03
N LEU A 200 11.96 22.91 -4.66
CA LEU A 200 12.35 22.62 -3.27
C LEU A 200 13.33 23.64 -2.71
N GLN A 201 12.94 24.91 -2.74
CA GLN A 201 13.38 25.88 -1.73
C GLN A 201 12.15 26.30 -0.91
N VAL A 202 12.08 25.77 0.32
CA VAL A 202 11.31 26.37 1.41
C VAL A 202 12.29 26.78 2.49
#